data_AF-A0A6G6YEA0-F1
#
_entry.id   AF-A0A6G6YEA0-F1
#
_cell.length_a   1.000
_cell.length_b   1.000
_cell.length_c   1.000
_cell.angle_alpha   90.00
_cell.angle_beta   90.00
_cell.angle_gamma   90.00
#
_symmetry.space_group_name_H-M   'P 1'
#
loop_
_entity.id
_entity.type
_entity.pdbx_description
1 polymer ?
#
loop_
_entity_poly.entity_id
_entity_poly.type
_entity_poly.pdbx_seq_one_letter_code
_entity_poly.pdbx_strand_id
1 'polypeptide(L)'
;MKKIFFLSLILSSFACSSSHDDSQNFDNNITGIWKMEKTSTISGSDIVTIISEYIPDDCKQKSTYEFNVNGKYIVNDYNYVGQDCQHINNVSNYTYLSSENKLIINNAESKIIELTNNKLVILVSDDYDSNGDGIDDYLKYTFKK
;
A
#
# COMPACT_ATOMS: atom_id res chain seq x y z
N MET A 1 44.73 -20.50 64.31
CA MET A 1 43.37 -19.93 64.43
C MET A 1 42.55 -20.39 63.23
N LYS A 2 41.59 -21.29 63.45
CA LYS A 2 40.69 -21.84 62.42
C LYS A 2 39.74 -20.72 61.96
N LYS A 3 39.67 -20.43 60.67
CA LYS A 3 38.69 -19.50 60.09
C LYS A 3 37.53 -20.29 59.49
N ILE A 4 36.34 -19.89 59.90
CA ILE A 4 35.04 -20.50 59.64
C ILE A 4 34.53 -20.02 58.27
N PHE A 5 33.89 -20.94 57.56
CA PHE A 5 33.12 -20.77 56.32
C PHE A 5 31.99 -19.74 56.50
N PHE A 6 31.71 -18.89 55.50
CA PHE A 6 30.34 -18.46 55.22
C PHE A 6 30.16 -18.14 53.73
N LEU A 7 29.17 -18.85 53.16
CA LEU A 7 28.62 -18.76 51.82
C LEU A 7 27.58 -17.64 51.78
N SER A 8 27.61 -16.78 50.77
CA SER A 8 26.41 -16.02 50.37
C SER A 8 26.42 -15.73 48.86
N LEU A 9 25.33 -16.18 48.24
CA LEU A 9 24.96 -16.12 46.83
C LEU A 9 23.84 -15.10 46.72
N ILE A 10 23.97 -14.03 45.93
CA ILE A 10 22.80 -13.31 45.38
C ILE A 10 23.11 -12.81 43.97
N LEU A 11 22.33 -13.33 43.02
CA LEU A 11 22.23 -12.94 41.62
C LEU A 11 21.53 -11.57 41.48
N SER A 12 22.06 -10.70 40.63
CA SER A 12 21.28 -9.59 40.03
C SER A 12 21.77 -9.32 38.61
N SER A 13 21.43 -10.23 37.70
CA SER A 13 21.48 -9.94 36.27
C SER A 13 20.28 -9.07 35.95
N PHE A 14 20.47 -7.76 35.81
CA PHE A 14 19.53 -6.90 35.12
C PHE A 14 19.48 -7.33 33.65
N ALA A 15 18.50 -8.18 33.33
CA ALA A 15 18.10 -8.37 31.94
C ALA A 15 17.42 -7.07 31.50
N CYS A 16 18.17 -6.23 30.81
CA CYS A 16 17.60 -5.17 29.99
C CYS A 16 16.76 -5.87 28.92
N SER A 17 15.46 -5.95 29.13
CA SER A 17 14.51 -6.10 28.04
C SER A 17 14.57 -4.80 27.23
N SER A 18 15.47 -4.74 26.25
CA SER A 18 15.23 -3.83 25.13
C SER A 18 14.06 -4.44 24.38
N SER A 19 12.86 -3.99 24.72
CA SER A 19 11.74 -3.94 23.78
C SER A 19 12.32 -3.47 22.46
N HIS A 20 12.29 -4.35 21.46
CA HIS A 20 12.38 -3.94 20.07
C HIS A 20 11.16 -3.06 19.86
N ASP A 21 11.32 -1.77 20.18
CA ASP A 21 10.50 -0.72 19.65
C ASP A 21 10.97 -0.57 18.21
N ASP A 22 10.59 -1.55 17.38
CA ASP A 22 10.48 -1.39 15.95
C ASP A 22 9.34 -0.40 15.71
N SER A 23 9.59 0.84 16.12
CA SER A 23 8.95 2.01 15.54
C SER A 23 9.38 2.00 14.09
N GLN A 24 8.61 1.25 13.29
CA GLN A 24 8.63 1.32 11.85
C GLN A 24 8.48 2.81 11.53
N ASN A 25 9.60 3.43 11.17
CA ASN A 25 9.61 4.73 10.51
C ASN A 25 8.84 4.52 9.22
N PHE A 26 7.53 4.71 9.27
CA PHE A 26 6.70 4.79 8.09
C PHE A 26 7.30 5.90 7.25
N ASP A 27 7.80 5.55 6.06
CA ASP A 27 8.02 6.52 5.00
C ASP A 27 6.67 7.19 4.74
N ASN A 28 6.45 8.33 5.40
CA ASN A 28 5.17 9.01 5.60
C ASN A 28 4.53 9.56 4.31
N ASN A 29 5.17 9.38 3.15
CA ASN A 29 4.72 9.98 1.91
C ASN A 29 3.45 9.33 1.36
N ILE A 30 3.25 8.02 1.58
CA ILE A 30 2.05 7.32 1.11
C ILE A 30 0.80 7.73 1.89
N THR A 31 0.97 8.10 3.16
CA THR A 31 -0.13 8.49 4.04
C THR A 31 -0.85 9.72 3.50
N GLY A 32 -2.17 9.67 3.49
CA GLY A 32 -3.03 10.77 3.05
C GLY A 32 -4.19 10.28 2.20
N ILE A 33 -5.00 11.24 1.78
CA ILE A 33 -6.15 11.03 0.93
C ILE A 33 -5.72 11.26 -0.52
N TRP A 34 -5.99 10.28 -1.37
CA TRP A 34 -5.66 10.32 -2.78
C TRP A 34 -6.93 10.30 -3.63
N LYS A 35 -6.83 10.95 -4.79
CA LYS A 35 -7.83 11.01 -5.86
C LYS A 35 -7.27 10.34 -7.11
N MET A 36 -8.05 9.45 -7.72
CA MET A 36 -7.66 8.82 -8.98
C MET A 36 -7.63 9.87 -10.10
N GLU A 37 -6.53 9.91 -10.83
CA GLU A 37 -6.39 10.74 -12.02
C GLU A 37 -6.67 9.95 -13.29
N LYS A 38 -6.18 8.72 -13.35
CA LYS A 38 -6.40 7.79 -14.45
C LYS A 38 -6.00 6.36 -14.11
N THR A 39 -6.52 5.44 -14.90
CA THR A 39 -6.05 4.05 -14.98
C THR A 39 -5.59 3.79 -16.40
N SER A 40 -4.46 3.12 -16.58
CA SER A 40 -3.98 2.69 -17.90
C SER A 40 -3.77 1.18 -17.90
N THR A 41 -4.21 0.49 -18.95
CA THR A 41 -3.77 -0.88 -19.24
C THR A 41 -2.43 -0.82 -19.95
N ILE A 42 -1.42 -1.51 -19.42
CA ILE A 42 -0.04 -1.50 -19.90
C ILE A 42 0.32 -2.90 -20.38
N SER A 43 0.93 -2.99 -21.56
CA SER A 43 1.34 -4.27 -22.14
C SER A 43 2.29 -5.02 -21.23
N GLY A 44 2.01 -6.30 -21.01
CA GLY A 44 2.88 -7.22 -20.29
C GLY A 44 4.22 -7.45 -20.97
N SER A 45 4.27 -7.30 -22.31
CA SER A 45 5.46 -7.58 -23.12
C SER A 45 6.65 -6.66 -22.84
N ASP A 46 6.40 -5.39 -22.52
CA ASP A 46 7.43 -4.37 -22.31
C ASP A 46 7.23 -3.50 -21.06
N ILE A 47 6.06 -3.58 -20.40
CA ILE A 47 5.70 -2.79 -19.20
C ILE A 47 5.75 -1.27 -19.47
N VAL A 48 5.62 -0.85 -20.73
CA VAL A 48 5.70 0.55 -21.17
C VAL A 48 4.55 0.93 -22.08
N THR A 49 4.21 0.08 -23.05
CA THR A 49 3.20 0.34 -24.07
C THR A 49 1.81 0.44 -23.44
N ILE A 50 1.12 1.56 -23.66
CA ILE A 50 -0.25 1.78 -23.19
C ILE A 50 -1.23 1.17 -24.20
N ILE A 51 -2.03 0.21 -23.75
CA ILE A 51 -3.09 -0.43 -24.54
C ILE A 51 -4.36 0.40 -24.50
N SER A 52 -4.75 0.87 -23.30
CA SER A 52 -5.94 1.70 -23.11
C SER A 52 -5.79 2.62 -21.91
N GLU A 53 -6.61 3.67 -21.85
CA GLU A 53 -6.70 4.56 -20.69
C GLU A 53 -8.17 4.83 -20.32
N TYR A 54 -8.41 4.86 -19.02
CA TYR A 54 -9.65 5.30 -18.40
C TYR A 54 -9.38 6.58 -17.60
N ILE A 55 -10.19 7.61 -17.87
CA ILE A 55 -10.24 8.85 -17.09
C ILE A 55 -11.52 8.82 -16.24
N PRO A 56 -11.43 9.02 -14.91
CA PRO A 56 -12.59 9.08 -14.03
C PRO A 56 -13.64 10.09 -14.49
N ASP A 57 -14.89 9.62 -14.61
CA ASP A 57 -16.05 10.49 -14.80
C ASP A 57 -16.32 11.33 -13.54
N ASP A 58 -17.31 12.23 -13.61
CA ASP A 58 -17.66 13.15 -12.52
C ASP A 58 -18.17 12.44 -11.25
N CYS A 59 -18.77 11.26 -11.38
CA CYS A 59 -19.12 10.43 -10.22
C CYS A 59 -17.87 9.81 -9.62
N LYS A 60 -17.01 9.17 -10.43
CA LYS A 60 -15.79 8.53 -9.98
C LYS A 60 -14.78 9.50 -9.37
N GLN A 61 -14.73 10.75 -9.83
CA GLN A 61 -13.90 11.80 -9.24
C GLN A 61 -14.26 12.12 -7.77
N LYS A 62 -15.47 11.75 -7.31
CA LYS A 62 -15.87 11.86 -5.90
C LYS A 62 -15.17 10.82 -5.03
N SER A 63 -14.70 9.70 -5.61
CA SER A 63 -14.00 8.65 -4.85
C SER A 63 -12.77 9.15 -4.13
N THR A 64 -12.46 8.57 -2.98
CA THR A 64 -11.22 8.81 -2.23
C THR A 64 -10.56 7.50 -1.84
N TYR A 65 -9.23 7.52 -1.81
CA TYR A 65 -8.38 6.40 -1.48
C TYR A 65 -7.41 6.86 -0.39
N GLU A 66 -7.69 6.52 0.86
CA GLU A 66 -6.93 6.98 2.02
C GLU A 66 -6.02 5.88 2.56
N PHE A 67 -4.74 6.18 2.65
CA PHE A 67 -3.77 5.40 3.44
C PHE A 67 -3.58 6.14 4.75
N ASN A 68 -4.03 5.57 5.88
CA ASN A 68 -3.91 6.23 7.17
C ASN A 68 -2.72 5.71 7.99
N VAL A 69 -2.32 6.50 8.99
CA VAL A 69 -1.18 6.19 9.87
C VAL A 69 -1.33 4.90 10.69
N ASN A 70 -2.54 4.33 10.77
CA ASN A 70 -2.84 3.11 11.50
C ASN A 70 -2.81 1.86 10.61
N GLY A 71 -2.29 1.96 9.38
CA GLY A 71 -2.23 0.85 8.44
C GLY A 71 -3.59 0.45 7.85
N LYS A 72 -4.58 1.36 7.86
CA LYS A 72 -5.87 1.15 7.19
C LYS A 72 -5.91 1.86 5.84
N TYR A 73 -6.41 1.12 4.86
CA TYR A 73 -6.73 1.61 3.54
C TYR A 73 -8.25 1.78 3.46
N ILE A 74 -8.70 3.02 3.34
CA ILE A 74 -10.12 3.38 3.32
C ILE A 74 -10.46 3.87 1.93
N VAL A 75 -11.43 3.22 1.30
CA VAL A 75 -11.94 3.60 -0.01
C VAL A 75 -13.37 4.09 0.15
N ASN A 76 -13.62 5.34 -0.24
CA ASN A 76 -14.97 5.79 -0.55
C ASN A 76 -15.10 5.72 -2.06
N ASP A 77 -15.83 4.75 -2.56
CA ASP A 77 -15.97 4.54 -3.99
C ASP A 77 -17.33 5.03 -4.49
N TYR A 78 -17.29 5.84 -5.54
CA TYR A 78 -18.45 6.35 -6.24
C TYR A 78 -18.43 5.83 -7.67
N ASN A 79 -19.51 5.18 -8.10
CA ASN A 79 -19.68 4.74 -9.49
C ASN A 79 -21.12 4.95 -9.93
N TYR A 80 -21.32 5.15 -11.23
CA TYR A 80 -22.66 5.15 -11.80
C TYR A 80 -23.25 3.74 -11.83
N VAL A 81 -24.48 3.61 -11.34
CA VAL A 81 -25.34 2.43 -11.54
C VAL A 81 -26.60 2.94 -12.23
N GLY A 82 -26.67 2.75 -13.55
CA GLY A 82 -27.66 3.45 -14.38
C GLY A 82 -27.36 4.95 -14.44
N GLN A 83 -28.29 5.78 -13.97
CA GLN A 83 -28.13 7.25 -13.90
C GLN A 83 -27.72 7.73 -12.50
N ASP A 84 -27.71 6.84 -11.50
CA ASP A 84 -27.45 7.19 -10.11
C ASP A 84 -25.97 7.05 -9.77
N CYS A 85 -25.39 8.08 -9.18
CA CYS A 85 -24.03 8.04 -8.64
C CYS A 85 -24.07 7.44 -7.23
N GLN A 86 -23.76 6.14 -7.13
CA GLN A 86 -23.86 5.38 -5.88
C GLN A 86 -22.53 5.36 -5.12
N HIS A 87 -22.60 5.30 -3.79
CA HIS A 87 -21.45 5.28 -2.89
C HIS A 87 -21.35 3.94 -2.16
N ILE A 88 -20.14 3.40 -2.12
CA ILE A 88 -19.77 2.25 -1.29
C ILE A 88 -18.52 2.64 -0.49
N ASN A 89 -18.46 2.21 0.77
CA ASN A 89 -17.27 2.35 1.60
C ASN A 89 -16.64 0.98 1.84
N ASN A 90 -15.32 0.90 1.69
CA ASN A 90 -14.55 -0.29 2.02
C ASN A 90 -13.37 0.08 2.90
N VAL A 91 -13.09 -0.74 3.91
CA VAL A 91 -11.93 -0.60 4.79
C VAL A 91 -11.13 -1.89 4.75
N SER A 92 -9.84 -1.78 4.53
CA SER A 92 -8.90 -2.91 4.50
C SER A 92 -7.63 -2.57 5.27
N ASN A 93 -6.83 -3.59 5.59
CA ASN A 93 -5.47 -3.37 6.06
C ASN A 93 -4.56 -3.15 4.85
N TYR A 94 -3.54 -2.29 5.02
CA TYR A 94 -2.44 -2.21 4.08
C TYR A 94 -1.09 -2.27 4.78
N THR A 95 -0.07 -2.62 4.00
CA THR A 95 1.34 -2.54 4.40
C THR A 95 2.13 -1.97 3.23
N TYR A 96 2.90 -0.92 3.49
CA TYR A 96 3.81 -0.34 2.52
C TYR A 96 5.25 -0.67 2.94
N LEU A 97 5.95 -1.42 2.10
CA LEU A 97 7.35 -1.79 2.26
C LEU A 97 8.18 -0.90 1.34
N SER A 98 8.65 0.24 1.86
CA SER A 98 9.33 1.26 1.06
C SER A 98 10.64 0.78 0.45
N SER A 99 11.39 -0.05 1.16
CA SER A 99 12.63 -0.68 0.67
C SER A 99 12.43 -1.55 -0.58
N GLU A 100 11.22 -2.06 -0.79
CA GLU A 100 10.86 -2.93 -1.90
C GLU A 100 9.98 -2.24 -2.95
N ASN A 101 9.57 -0.99 -2.70
CA ASN A 101 8.51 -0.31 -3.45
C ASN A 101 7.26 -1.20 -3.59
N LYS A 102 6.87 -1.88 -2.50
CA LYS A 102 5.79 -2.86 -2.51
C LYS A 102 4.64 -2.39 -1.62
N LEU A 103 3.42 -2.46 -2.15
CA LEU A 103 2.20 -2.15 -1.43
C LEU A 103 1.31 -3.39 -1.39
N ILE A 104 0.93 -3.78 -0.18
CA ILE A 104 0.06 -4.93 0.08
C ILE A 104 -1.26 -4.39 0.63
N ILE A 105 -2.38 -4.67 -0.04
CA ILE A 105 -3.73 -4.32 0.44
C ILE A 105 -4.55 -5.61 0.47
N ASN A 106 -5.08 -5.98 1.64
CA ASN A 106 -5.87 -7.21 1.79
C ASN A 106 -5.19 -8.47 1.19
N ASN A 107 -3.88 -8.63 1.44
CA ASN A 107 -3.02 -9.70 0.91
C ASN A 107 -2.78 -9.68 -0.60
N ALA A 108 -3.31 -8.70 -1.35
CA ALA A 108 -2.95 -8.49 -2.75
C ALA A 108 -1.72 -7.58 -2.83
N GLU A 109 -0.71 -8.01 -3.59
CA GLU A 109 0.54 -7.28 -3.77
C GLU A 109 0.50 -6.39 -5.01
N SER A 110 1.12 -5.22 -4.91
CA SER A 110 1.28 -4.27 -5.99
C SER A 110 2.63 -3.57 -5.89
N LYS A 111 3.10 -3.03 -7.02
CA LYS A 111 4.37 -2.30 -7.09
C LYS A 111 4.10 -0.80 -7.13
N ILE A 112 4.78 -0.04 -6.29
CA ILE A 112 4.82 1.41 -6.39
C ILE A 112 5.88 1.80 -7.42
N ILE A 113 5.46 2.51 -8.46
CA ILE A 113 6.35 3.01 -9.52
C ILE A 113 6.85 4.41 -9.21
N GLU A 114 6.00 5.21 -8.56
CA GLU A 114 6.32 6.58 -8.18
C GLU A 114 5.55 6.95 -6.90
N LEU A 115 6.24 7.55 -5.95
CA LEU A 115 5.63 8.12 -4.75
C LEU A 115 6.30 9.44 -4.40
N THR A 116 5.53 10.51 -4.48
CA THR A 116 5.92 11.87 -4.09
C THR A 116 4.86 12.46 -3.16
N ASN A 117 5.01 13.72 -2.76
CA ASN A 117 4.04 14.39 -1.91
C ASN A 117 2.66 14.57 -2.57
N ASN A 118 2.59 14.60 -3.90
CA ASN A 118 1.36 14.91 -4.66
C ASN A 118 1.05 13.90 -5.75
N LYS A 119 1.86 12.86 -5.95
CA LYS A 119 1.65 11.84 -6.98
C LYS A 119 1.99 10.45 -6.47
N LEU A 120 1.10 9.51 -6.75
CA LEU A 120 1.26 8.09 -6.44
C LEU A 120 0.91 7.28 -7.70
N VAL A 121 1.82 6.41 -8.10
CA VAL A 121 1.64 5.50 -9.24
C VAL A 121 1.83 4.07 -8.77
N ILE A 122 0.79 3.25 -8.96
CA ILE A 122 0.76 1.83 -8.56
C ILE A 122 0.60 0.98 -9.82
N LEU A 123 1.37 -0.09 -9.92
CA LEU A 123 1.26 -1.11 -10.96
C LEU A 123 0.80 -2.44 -10.34
N VAL A 124 -0.21 -3.06 -10.94
CA VAL A 124 -0.84 -4.31 -10.49
C VAL A 124 -0.92 -5.27 -11.67
N SER A 125 -0.70 -6.57 -11.45
CA SER A 125 -0.99 -7.60 -12.46
C SER A 125 -2.48 -7.57 -12.79
N ASP A 126 -2.84 -7.54 -14.07
CA ASP A 126 -4.25 -7.60 -14.50
C ASP A 126 -4.72 -9.05 -14.72
N ASP A 127 -3.78 -10.00 -14.79
CA ASP A 127 -4.01 -11.43 -15.09
C ASP A 127 -4.91 -11.62 -16.34
N TYR A 128 -4.79 -10.70 -17.30
CA TYR A 128 -5.59 -10.62 -18.51
C TYR A 128 -4.75 -10.11 -19.69
N ASP A 129 -4.83 -10.81 -20.81
CA ASP A 129 -4.21 -10.41 -22.08
C ASP A 129 -5.20 -9.56 -22.90
N SER A 130 -5.07 -8.24 -22.82
CA SER A 130 -5.98 -7.29 -23.48
C SER A 130 -5.67 -7.09 -24.96
N ASN A 131 -4.46 -7.39 -25.41
CA ASN A 131 -4.01 -7.13 -26.79
C ASN A 131 -3.89 -8.41 -27.64
N GLY A 132 -4.02 -9.59 -27.03
CA GLY A 132 -3.96 -10.90 -27.67
C GLY A 132 -2.55 -11.38 -28.01
N ASP A 133 -1.51 -10.88 -27.34
CA ASP A 133 -0.10 -11.25 -27.60
C ASP A 133 0.37 -12.49 -26.84
N GLY A 134 -0.46 -13.04 -25.95
CA GLY A 134 -0.19 -14.21 -25.13
C GLY A 134 0.56 -13.93 -23.83
N ILE A 135 0.71 -12.66 -23.44
CA ILE A 135 1.31 -12.22 -22.17
C ILE A 135 0.27 -11.41 -21.39
N ASP A 136 0.09 -11.74 -20.11
CA ASP A 136 -0.84 -10.99 -19.24
C ASP A 136 -0.36 -9.54 -19.03
N ASP A 137 -1.31 -8.61 -19.08
CA ASP A 137 -1.07 -7.18 -18.96
C ASP A 137 -1.08 -6.67 -17.50
N TYR A 138 -0.82 -5.37 -17.33
CA TYR A 138 -0.84 -4.68 -16.05
C TYR A 138 -1.83 -3.53 -16.02
N LEU A 139 -2.40 -3.28 -14.84
CA LEU A 139 -3.10 -2.03 -14.53
C LEU A 139 -2.16 -1.05 -13.84
N LYS A 140 -2.05 0.15 -14.41
CA LYS A 140 -1.34 1.28 -13.84
C LYS A 140 -2.34 2.32 -13.33
N TYR A 141 -2.42 2.45 -12.02
CA TYR A 141 -3.24 3.46 -11.36
C TYR A 141 -2.39 4.69 -11.05
N THR A 142 -2.87 5.86 -11.47
CA THR A 142 -2.25 7.16 -11.15
C THR A 142 -3.18 7.97 -10.25
N PHE A 143 -2.64 8.46 -9.15
CA PHE A 143 -3.36 9.26 -8.17
C PHE A 143 -2.64 10.57 -7.86
N LYS A 144 -3.42 11.54 -7.40
CA LYS A 144 -2.94 12.80 -6.81
C LYS A 144 -3.50 13.02 -5.41
N LYS A 145 -2.81 13.83 -4.61
CA LYS A 145 -3.38 14.38 -3.37
C LYS A 145 -4.12 15.68 -3.65
#